data_AF-A0A1N6MRY0-F1
#
_entry.id   AF-A0A1N6MRY0-F1
#
_cell.length_a   1.000
_cell.length_b   1.000
_cell.length_c   1.000
_cell.angle_alpha   90.00
_cell.angle_beta   90.00
_cell.angle_gamma   90.00
#
_symmetry.space_group_name_H-M   'P 1'
#
loop_
_entity.id
_entity.type
_entity.pdbx_description
1 polymer ?
#
loop_
_entity_poly.entity_id
_entity_poly.type
_entity_poly.pdbx_seq_one_letter_code
_entity_poly.pdbx_strand_id
1 'polypeptide(L)' 'MPTIDLSLLPPPQVVESLDFETLFAERKAALIGLYPAEQREAIARTLNAGIGTPDQTVAGKYLSGTVAASAYQ' A
#
# COMPACT_ATOMS: atom_id res chain seq x y z
N MET A 1 -28.64 27.17 18.88
CA MET A 1 -27.33 26.91 18.26
C MET A 1 -27.48 27.21 16.78
N PRO A 2 -26.64 28.07 16.18
CA PRO A 2 -26.72 28.33 14.74
C PRO A 2 -26.34 27.07 13.97
N THR A 3 -27.17 26.68 13.01
CA THR A 3 -26.90 25.61 12.05
C THR A 3 -25.83 26.10 11.07
N ILE A 4 -24.65 25.50 11.12
CA ILE A 4 -23.56 25.81 10.19
C ILE A 4 -23.90 25.19 8.84
N ASP A 5 -24.00 26.02 7.80
CA ASP A 5 -24.22 25.58 6.43
C ASP A 5 -22.89 25.12 5.81
N LEU A 6 -22.72 23.80 5.69
CA LEU A 6 -21.52 23.17 5.15
C LEU A 6 -21.33 23.44 3.65
N SER A 7 -22.36 23.94 2.94
CA SER A 7 -22.25 24.32 1.53
C SER A 7 -21.47 25.63 1.32
N LEU A 8 -21.24 26.40 2.38
CA LEU A 8 -20.48 27.66 2.36
C LEU A 8 -18.99 27.46 2.67
N LEU A 9 -18.55 26.21 2.89
CA LEU A 9 -17.14 25.92 3.13
C LEU A 9 -16.35 26.06 1.83
N PRO A 10 -15.14 26.67 1.87
CA PRO A 10 -14.27 26.70 0.71
C PRO A 10 -13.96 25.27 0.27
N PRO A 11 -13.78 25.04 -1.05
CA PRO A 11 -13.41 23.72 -1.55
C PRO A 11 -12.14 23.24 -0.83
N PRO A 12 -12.06 21.94 -0.48
CA PRO A 12 -10.92 21.41 0.23
C PRO A 12 -9.64 21.63 -0.57
N GLN A 13 -8.56 22.00 0.11
CA GLN A 13 -7.25 22.08 -0.52
C GLN A 13 -6.88 20.69 -1.04
N VAL A 14 -6.61 20.61 -2.35
CA VAL A 14 -6.15 19.38 -2.99
C VAL A 14 -4.79 19.05 -2.39
N VAL A 15 -4.68 17.90 -1.73
CA VAL A 15 -3.37 17.36 -1.32
C VAL A 15 -2.59 17.09 -2.59
N GLU A 16 -1.41 17.69 -2.72
CA GLU A 16 -0.53 17.50 -3.88
C GLU A 16 -0.34 16.02 -4.19
N SER A 17 -0.29 15.69 -5.48
CA SER A 17 -0.07 14.31 -5.92
C SER A 17 1.32 13.87 -5.48
N LEU A 18 1.37 13.03 -4.45
CA LEU A 18 2.62 12.47 -3.95
C LEU A 18 3.03 11.29 -4.82
N ASP A 19 4.30 11.24 -5.22
CA ASP A 19 4.82 10.08 -5.91
C ASP A 19 4.97 8.91 -4.93
N PHE A 20 4.10 7.93 -5.09
CA PHE A 20 4.04 6.76 -4.22
C PHE A 20 5.37 6.01 -4.20
N GLU A 21 6.00 5.81 -5.36
CA GLU A 21 7.24 5.03 -5.46
C GLU A 21 8.41 5.71 -4.75
N THR A 22 8.54 7.04 -4.90
CA THR A 22 9.53 7.82 -4.16
C THR A 22 9.29 7.74 -2.65
N LEU A 23 8.07 8.02 -2.18
CA LEU A 23 7.77 7.95 -0.74
C LEU A 23 8.00 6.54 -0.20
N PHE A 24 7.60 5.53 -0.95
CA PHE A 24 7.74 4.14 -0.56
C PHE A 24 9.21 3.74 -0.40
N ALA A 25 10.08 4.14 -1.32
CA ALA A 25 11.52 3.90 -1.23
C ALA A 25 12.14 4.59 -0.01
N GLU A 26 11.81 5.84 0.24
CA GLU A 26 12.28 6.61 1.41
C GLU A 26 11.87 5.95 2.73
N ARG A 27 10.59 5.58 2.86
CA ARG A 27 10.05 4.96 4.08
C ARG A 27 10.63 3.57 4.31
N LYS A 28 10.84 2.79 3.25
CA LYS A 28 11.48 1.47 3.31
C LYS A 28 12.93 1.58 3.81
N ALA A 29 13.71 2.52 3.28
CA ALA A 29 15.08 2.76 3.72
C ALA A 29 15.14 3.21 5.19
N ALA A 30 14.27 4.14 5.59
CA ALA A 30 14.17 4.59 6.97
C ALA A 30 13.85 3.42 7.93
N LEU A 31 12.89 2.57 7.58
CA LEU A 31 12.51 1.42 8.38
C LEU A 31 13.67 0.43 8.57
N ILE A 32 14.40 0.11 7.50
CA ILE A 32 15.57 -0.78 7.58
C ILE A 32 16.66 -0.17 8.48
N GLY A 33 16.85 1.15 8.41
CA GLY A 33 17.85 1.86 9.22
C GLY A 33 17.61 1.76 10.74
N LEU A 34 16.37 1.56 11.18
CA LEU A 34 16.01 1.44 12.60
C LEU A 34 16.46 0.11 13.24
N TYR A 35 16.84 -0.89 12.45
CA TYR A 35 17.25 -2.20 12.96
C TYR A 35 18.79 -2.34 13.06
N PRO A 36 19.29 -3.22 13.95
CA PRO A 36 20.70 -3.62 13.99
C PRO A 36 21.17 -4.25 12.69
N ALA A 37 22.45 -4.11 12.34
CA ALA A 37 23.02 -4.49 11.04
C ALA A 37 22.78 -5.97 10.67
N GLU A 38 22.77 -6.85 11.67
CA GLU A 38 22.56 -8.30 11.53
C GLU A 38 21.14 -8.64 11.08
N GLN A 39 20.17 -7.75 11.36
CA GLN A 39 18.76 -7.94 11.05
C GLN A 39 18.31 -7.17 9.81
N ARG A 40 19.09 -6.18 9.35
CA ARG A 40 18.75 -5.34 8.19
C ARG A 40 18.56 -6.15 6.91
N GLU A 41 19.42 -7.15 6.65
CA GLU A 41 19.30 -7.98 5.46
C GLU A 41 18.02 -8.82 5.44
N ALA A 42 17.65 -9.42 6.57
CA ALA A 42 16.44 -10.22 6.70
C ALA A 42 15.18 -9.36 6.48
N ILE A 43 15.19 -8.13 7.02
CA ILE A 43 14.09 -7.17 6.91
C ILE A 43 14.01 -6.62 5.49
N ALA A 44 15.14 -6.24 4.88
CA ALA A 44 15.21 -5.80 3.50
C ALA A 44 14.66 -6.88 2.54
N ARG A 45 15.05 -8.14 2.74
CA ARG A 45 14.55 -9.28 1.96
C ARG A 45 13.04 -9.48 2.11
N THR A 46 12.52 -9.38 3.33
CA THR A 46 11.09 -9.51 3.62
C THR A 46 10.27 -8.37 3.00
N LEU A 47 10.75 -7.13 3.12
CA LEU A 47 10.16 -5.94 2.49
C LEU A 47 10.28 -5.93 0.97
N ASN A 48 11.13 -6.78 0.40
CA ASN A 48 11.22 -6.99 -1.04
C ASN A 48 10.34 -8.17 -1.52
N ALA A 49 10.10 -9.15 -0.65
CA ALA A 49 9.28 -10.32 -0.97
C ALA A 49 7.77 -10.09 -0.76
N GLY A 50 7.39 -9.33 0.27
CA GLY A 50 5.99 -9.00 0.59
C GLY A 50 5.39 -7.88 -0.28
N ILE A 51 6.23 -7.15 -1.01
CA ILE A 51 5.85 -6.06 -1.89
C ILE A 51 6.32 -6.51 -3.25
N GLY A 52 5.43 -7.21 -3.95
CA GLY A 52 5.75 -8.04 -5.09
C GLY A 52 6.76 -7.35 -6.01
N THR A 53 8.01 -7.84 -6.00
CA THR A 53 8.72 -7.94 -7.26
C THR A 53 7.77 -8.70 -8.18
N PRO A 54 7.37 -8.18 -9.35
CA PRO A 54 6.70 -8.99 -10.35
C PRO A 54 7.74 -9.99 -10.86
N ASP A 55 7.97 -11.05 -10.06
CA ASP A 55 8.32 -12.33 -10.58
C ASP A 55 7.14 -12.71 -11.47
N GLN A 56 7.35 -12.58 -12.78
CA GLN A 56 6.37 -12.83 -13.85
C GLN A 56 5.74 -14.24 -13.75
N THR A 57 6.19 -15.07 -12.81
CA THR A 57 5.71 -16.43 -12.53
C THR A 57 4.48 -16.49 -11.61
N VAL A 58 4.16 -15.45 -10.81
CA VAL A 58 3.08 -15.54 -9.77
C VAL A 58 1.77 -14.82 -10.16
N ALA A 59 1.73 -14.12 -11.30
CA ALA A 59 0.54 -13.40 -11.78
C ALA A 59 -0.71 -14.30 -12.01
N GLY A 60 -0.54 -15.62 -12.08
CA GLY A 60 -1.64 -16.57 -12.25
C GLY A 60 -2.36 -17.02 -10.96
N LYS A 61 -1.85 -16.70 -9.76
CA LYS A 61 -2.36 -17.33 -8.52
C LYS A 61 -3.31 -16.45 -7.69
N TYR A 62 -3.26 -15.14 -7.86
CA TYR A 62 -4.06 -14.21 -7.03
C TYR A 62 -5.39 -13.77 -7.67
N LEU A 63 -5.74 -14.27 -8.86
CA LEU A 63 -7.00 -13.97 -9.56
C LEU A 63 -8.02 -15.13 -9.56
N SER A 64 -7.77 -16.25 -8.87
CA SER A 64 -8.79 -17.31 -8.67
C SER A 64 -9.45 -17.17 -7.29
N GLY A 65 -10.05 -16.00 -7.08
CA GLY A 65 -11.00 -15.74 -6.01
C GLY A 65 -12.43 -15.75 -6.54
N THR A 66 -12.79 -16.73 -7.39
CA THR A 66 -14.19 -16.92 -7.77
C THR A 66 -14.89 -17.69 -6.66
N VAL A 67 -15.58 -16.92 -5.85
CA VAL A 67 -16.60 -17.33 -4.88
C VAL A 67 -17.50 -18.40 -5.49
N ALA A 68 -17.83 -19.42 -4.70
CA ALA A 68 -18.71 -20.52 -5.05
C ALA A 68 -20.04 -20.02 -5.67
N ALA A 69 -20.18 -20.16 -6.99
CA ALA A 69 -21.45 -20.13 -7.70
C ALA A 69 -21.85 -21.58 -8.03
N SER A 70 -22.19 -22.35 -7.01
CA SER A 70 -22.87 -23.64 -7.15
C SER A 70 -23.68 -23.93 -5.89
N ALA A 71 -24.66 -23.08 -5.60
CA ALA A 71 -25.72 -23.35 -4.64
C ALA A 71 -26.90 -22.38 -4.82
N TYR A 72 -27.35 -22.11 -6.05
CA TYR A 72 -28.71 -21.67 -6.34
C TYR A 72 -29.07 -22.12 -7.76
N GLN A 73 -29.95 -23.11 -7.80
CA GLN A 73 -30.48 -23.89 -8.94
C GLN A 73 -29.56 -24.97 -9.55
#